data_AF-A0A848STQ8-F1
#
_entry.id   AF-A0A848STQ8-F1
#
_cell.length_a   1.000
_cell.length_b   1.000
_cell.length_c   1.000
_cell.angle_alpha   90.00
_cell.angle_beta   90.00
_cell.angle_gamma   90.00
#
_symmetry.space_group_name_H-M   'P 1'
#
loop_
_entity.id
_entity.type
_entity.pdbx_description
1 polymer ?
#
loop_
_entity_poly.entity_id
_entity_poly.type
_entity_poly.pdbx_seq_one_letter_code
_entity_poly.pdbx_strand_id
1 'polypeptide(L)'
;TVMRLDTEEPAAASFGVAVVFPDGNGDLGPVGLACWLNWGFGFVDVAATQSAYDPAQGLTLTIPTGRYDPETGGTRPGAPIRWLINLAQGSITDLDAHDGHDH
;
A
#
# COMPACT_ATOMS: atom_id res chain seq x y z
N THR A 1 -0.68 9.95 -5.18
CA THR A 1 -0.66 10.27 -3.74
C THR A 1 -0.75 8.99 -2.94
N VAL A 2 0.06 8.84 -1.90
CA VAL A 2 -0.02 7.72 -0.94
C VAL A 2 -0.58 8.26 0.38
N MET A 3 -1.54 7.56 0.98
CA MET A 3 -2.25 7.98 2.18
C MET A 3 -2.26 6.85 3.21
N ARG A 4 -2.08 7.18 4.49
CA ARG A 4 -2.32 6.25 5.59
C ARG A 4 -3.80 6.28 5.95
N LEU A 5 -4.39 5.10 6.11
CA LEU A 5 -5.74 4.91 6.61
C LEU A 5 -5.68 4.40 8.05
N ASP A 6 -6.59 4.91 8.88
CA ASP A 6 -6.76 4.51 10.27
C ASP A 6 -8.26 4.24 10.45
N THR A 7 -8.63 2.98 10.65
CA THR A 7 -10.01 2.57 10.88
C THR A 7 -10.23 2.49 12.38
N GLU A 8 -10.96 3.45 12.94
CA GLU A 8 -11.33 3.48 14.36
C GLU A 8 -12.02 2.16 14.78
N GLU A 9 -11.24 1.30 15.46
CA GLU A 9 -11.57 0.09 16.21
C GLU A 9 -12.32 -1.10 15.54
N PRO A 10 -11.93 -2.35 15.87
CA PRO A 10 -11.09 -2.75 17.02
C PRO A 10 -9.59 -2.63 16.76
N ALA A 11 -8.86 -2.16 17.78
CA ALA A 11 -7.45 -1.72 17.79
C ALA A 11 -6.36 -2.70 17.31
N ALA A 12 -6.71 -3.91 16.87
CA ALA A 12 -5.77 -4.84 16.28
C ALA A 12 -6.02 -4.87 14.77
N ALA A 13 -5.09 -4.33 13.99
CA ALA A 13 -5.13 -4.29 12.52
C ALA A 13 -5.91 -3.11 11.88
N SER A 14 -6.02 -1.98 12.59
CA SER A 14 -6.76 -0.80 12.14
C SER A 14 -6.07 0.04 11.04
N PHE A 15 -4.80 -0.24 10.73
CA PHE A 15 -4.06 0.58 9.77
C PHE A 15 -4.11 -0.01 8.36
N GLY A 16 -4.21 0.88 7.39
CA GLY A 16 -4.08 0.58 5.98
C GLY A 16 -3.32 1.66 5.23
N VAL A 17 -3.09 1.38 3.95
CA VAL A 17 -2.51 2.34 3.01
C VAL A 17 -3.37 2.37 1.75
N ALA A 18 -3.58 3.58 1.25
CA ALA A 18 -4.21 3.82 -0.03
C ALA A 18 -3.25 4.52 -0.99
N VAL A 19 -3.26 4.12 -2.27
CA VAL A 19 -2.63 4.87 -3.35
C VAL A 19 -3.73 5.40 -4.26
N VAL A 20 -3.77 6.71 -4.41
CA VAL A 20 -4.63 7.40 -5.36
C VAL A 20 -3.77 7.91 -6.51
N PHE A 21 -4.07 7.48 -7.72
CA PHE A 21 -3.33 7.88 -8.92
C PHE A 21 -4.28 8.13 -10.10
N PRO A 22 -3.88 8.97 -11.06
CA PRO A 22 -4.66 9.22 -12.25
C PRO A 22 -4.88 7.93 -13.05
N ASP A 23 -6.14 7.62 -13.34
CA ASP A 23 -6.54 6.56 -14.26
C ASP A 23 -6.65 7.15 -15.69
N GLY A 24 -6.18 6.38 -16.66
CA GLY A 24 -6.14 6.77 -18.08
C GLY A 24 -5.04 7.79 -18.44
N ASN A 25 -5.02 8.17 -19.71
CA ASN A 25 -3.99 9.04 -20.32
C ASN A 25 -4.37 10.54 -20.32
N GLY A 26 -5.50 10.91 -19.71
CA GLY A 26 -5.97 12.30 -19.63
C GLY A 26 -6.58 12.89 -20.91
N ASP A 27 -6.70 12.13 -22.00
CA ASP A 27 -7.15 12.64 -23.29
C ASP A 27 -8.69 12.78 -23.44
N LEU A 28 -9.49 12.19 -22.54
CA LEU A 28 -10.93 11.98 -22.77
C LEU A 28 -11.89 12.56 -21.71
N GLY A 29 -11.43 13.42 -20.79
CA GLY A 29 -12.29 13.98 -19.74
C GLY A 29 -11.64 13.87 -18.36
N PRO A 30 -12.39 14.11 -17.25
CA PRO A 30 -11.80 14.16 -15.92
C PRO A 30 -11.05 12.85 -15.67
N VAL A 31 -9.76 13.00 -15.39
CA VAL A 31 -8.86 11.91 -15.03
C VAL A 31 -9.53 11.11 -13.92
N GLY A 32 -9.89 9.86 -14.22
CA GLY A 32 -10.40 8.96 -13.20
C GLY A 32 -9.38 8.84 -12.07
N LEU A 33 -9.81 8.55 -10.85
CA LEU A 33 -8.89 8.27 -9.76
C LEU A 33 -8.96 6.78 -9.47
N ALA A 34 -7.89 6.06 -9.81
CA ALA A 34 -7.71 4.70 -9.34
C ALA A 34 -7.27 4.77 -7.86
N CYS A 35 -7.96 3.99 -7.02
CA CYS A 35 -7.64 3.85 -5.61
C CYS A 35 -7.29 2.39 -5.33
N TRP A 36 -6.07 2.15 -4.86
CA TRP A 36 -5.62 0.84 -4.40
C TRP A 36 -5.52 0.82 -2.89
N LEU A 37 -6.07 -0.21 -2.25
CA LEU A 37 -6.20 -0.31 -0.79
C LEU A 37 -5.55 -1.59 -0.29
N ASN A 38 -4.75 -1.51 0.77
CA ASN A 38 -4.31 -2.65 1.57
C ASN A 38 -4.40 -2.29 3.06
N TRP A 39 -4.86 -3.21 3.88
CA TRP A 39 -5.31 -2.98 5.25
C TRP A 39 -5.06 -4.23 6.10
N GLY A 40 -5.25 -4.13 7.42
CA GLY A 40 -4.98 -5.22 8.34
C GLY A 40 -3.62 -5.14 9.04
N PHE A 41 -3.03 -3.94 9.12
CA PHE A 41 -1.72 -3.74 9.75
C PHE A 41 -1.86 -3.19 11.17
N GLY A 42 -0.97 -3.62 12.07
CA GLY A 42 -0.83 -3.04 13.40
C GLY A 42 -0.23 -1.62 13.38
N PHE A 43 0.54 -1.29 12.33
CA PHE A 43 0.85 0.07 11.91
C PHE A 43 1.31 0.09 10.45
N VAL A 44 1.23 1.26 9.82
CA VAL A 44 1.86 1.58 8.53
C VAL A 44 2.70 2.84 8.69
N ASP A 45 4.00 2.76 8.37
CA ASP A 45 4.90 3.90 8.43
C ASP A 45 5.13 4.49 7.03
N VAL A 46 4.23 5.38 6.62
CA VAL A 46 4.33 6.07 5.33
C VAL A 46 5.55 7.00 5.28
N ALA A 47 5.98 7.55 6.41
CA ALA A 47 7.12 8.47 6.46
C ALA A 47 8.46 7.75 6.20
N ALA A 48 8.57 6.48 6.60
CA ALA A 48 9.72 5.62 6.32
C ALA A 48 9.65 4.90 4.96
N THR A 49 8.71 5.24 4.08
CA THR A 49 8.58 4.64 2.75
C THR A 49 9.84 4.86 1.92
N GLN A 50 10.35 3.78 1.33
CA GLN A 50 11.44 3.83 0.36
C GLN A 50 10.88 3.71 -1.06
N SER A 51 11.53 4.39 -2.00
CA SER A 51 11.16 4.34 -3.41
C SER A 51 12.36 4.02 -4.30
N ALA A 52 12.11 3.24 -5.35
CA ALA A 52 13.07 2.94 -6.40
C ALA A 52 12.36 3.02 -7.76
N TYR A 53 12.98 3.68 -8.74
CA TYR A 53 12.39 3.87 -10.06
C TYR A 53 13.22 3.17 -11.14
N ASP A 54 12.56 2.34 -11.95
CA ASP A 54 13.10 1.76 -13.18
C ASP A 54 12.23 2.25 -14.36
N PRO A 55 12.79 2.94 -15.37
CA PRO A 55 12.04 3.39 -16.53
C PRO A 55 11.31 2.28 -17.31
N ALA A 56 11.79 1.05 -17.26
CA ALA A 56 11.20 -0.10 -17.96
C ALA A 56 10.07 -0.78 -17.16
N GLN A 57 10.07 -0.65 -15.82
CA GLN A 57 9.13 -1.36 -14.95
C GLN A 57 8.15 -0.42 -14.23
N GLY A 58 8.60 0.77 -13.83
CA GLY A 58 7.83 1.75 -13.07
C GLY A 58 8.46 2.13 -11.74
N LEU A 59 7.63 2.60 -10.82
CA LEU A 59 8.02 3.02 -9.47
C LEU A 59 7.72 1.91 -8.48
N THR A 60 8.75 1.35 -7.84
CA THR A 60 8.60 0.46 -6.69
C THR A 60 8.52 1.28 -5.40
N LEU A 61 7.51 1.04 -4.59
CA LEU A 61 7.38 1.53 -3.22
C LEU A 61 7.56 0.37 -2.24
N THR A 62 8.37 0.59 -1.21
CA THR A 62 8.51 -0.31 -0.07
C THR A 62 8.05 0.42 1.19
N ILE A 63 6.92 0.01 1.75
CA ILE A 63 6.29 0.67 2.89
C ILE A 63 6.44 -0.23 4.11
N PRO A 64 7.18 0.18 5.16
CA PRO A 64 7.28 -0.58 6.39
C PRO A 64 5.93 -0.72 7.10
N THR A 65 5.66 -1.92 7.61
CA THR A 65 4.44 -2.21 8.37
C THR A 65 4.76 -2.86 9.70
N GLY A 66 3.76 -2.91 10.57
CA GLY A 66 3.77 -3.71 11.79
C GLY A 66 2.58 -4.65 11.88
N ARG A 67 2.70 -5.63 12.77
CA ARG A 67 1.62 -6.53 13.17
C ARG A 67 1.41 -6.45 14.68
N TYR A 68 0.20 -6.75 15.11
CA TYR A 68 -0.11 -6.93 16.52
C TYR A 68 0.72 -8.08 17.10
N ASP A 69 1.20 -7.89 18.32
CA ASP A 69 1.89 -8.89 19.11
C ASP A 69 1.02 -9.28 20.32
N PRO A 70 0.41 -10.48 20.34
CA PRO A 70 -0.46 -10.90 21.44
C PRO A 70 0.30 -11.15 22.75
N GLU A 71 1.60 -11.43 22.69
CA GLU A 71 2.41 -11.75 23.87
C GLU A 71 2.77 -10.49 24.66
N THR A 72 2.99 -9.38 23.96
CA THR A 72 3.37 -8.10 24.57
C THR A 72 2.21 -7.11 24.62
N GLY A 73 1.12 -7.38 23.89
CA GLY A 73 0.02 -6.42 23.65
C GLY A 73 0.43 -5.22 22.78
N GLY A 74 1.65 -5.23 22.23
CA GLY A 74 2.21 -4.14 21.43
C GLY A 74 2.16 -4.40 19.93
N THR A 75 3.07 -3.75 19.20
CA THR A 75 3.29 -4.02 17.77
C THR A 75 4.73 -4.48 17.54
N ARG A 76 4.91 -5.35 16.54
CA ARG A 76 6.21 -5.82 16.08
C ARG A 76 6.37 -5.57 14.57
N PRO A 77 7.59 -5.44 14.05
CA PRO A 77 7.81 -5.30 12.61
C PRO A 77 7.12 -6.41 11.81
N GLY A 78 6.37 -6.02 10.78
CA GLY A 78 5.71 -6.90 9.84
C GLY A 78 6.47 -7.00 8.51
N ALA A 79 5.97 -7.82 7.60
CA ALA A 79 6.44 -7.80 6.22
C ALA A 79 6.10 -6.44 5.59
N PRO A 80 7.06 -5.74 4.94
CA PRO A 80 6.75 -4.49 4.27
C PRO A 80 5.79 -4.74 3.11
N ILE A 81 5.01 -3.74 2.75
CA ILE A 81 4.26 -3.75 1.49
C ILE A 81 5.24 -3.39 0.38
N ARG A 82 5.30 -4.20 -0.69
CA ARG A 82 6.06 -3.88 -1.90
C ARG A 82 5.13 -3.75 -3.09
N TRP A 83 4.99 -2.52 -3.58
CA TRP A 83 4.13 -2.22 -4.72
C TRP A 83 4.94 -1.73 -5.91
N LEU A 84 4.64 -2.26 -7.09
CA LEU A 84 5.10 -1.72 -8.36
C LEU A 84 3.98 -0.90 -8.99
N ILE A 85 4.22 0.40 -9.17
CA ILE A 85 3.30 1.33 -9.82
C ILE A 85 3.78 1.54 -11.26
N ASN A 86 2.97 1.12 -12.23
CA ASN A 86 3.17 1.44 -13.63
C ASN A 86 2.19 2.55 -14.06
N LEU A 87 2.69 3.78 -14.11
CA LEU A 87 1.90 4.95 -14.46
C LEU A 87 1.44 4.95 -15.92
N ALA A 88 2.23 4.41 -16.84
CA ALA A 88 1.85 4.34 -18.26
C ALA A 88 0.66 3.39 -18.50
N GLN A 89 0.56 2.37 -17.67
CA GLN A 89 -0.52 1.37 -17.71
C GLN A 89 -1.64 1.65 -16.70
N GLY A 90 -1.49 2.65 -15.84
CA GLY A 90 -2.44 2.93 -14.76
C GLY A 90 -2.64 1.74 -13.81
N SER A 91 -1.58 1.00 -13.46
CA SER A 91 -1.68 -0.22 -12.66
C SER A 91 -0.76 -0.24 -11.44
N ILE A 92 -1.18 -1.01 -10.43
CA ILE A 92 -0.39 -1.34 -9.25
C ILE A 92 -0.33 -2.86 -9.13
N THR A 93 0.87 -3.40 -8.91
CA THR A 93 1.11 -4.81 -8.66
C THR A 93 1.67 -4.98 -7.25
N ASP A 94 1.06 -5.89 -6.48
CA ASP A 94 1.64 -6.36 -5.23
C ASP A 94 2.75 -7.38 -5.53
N LEU A 95 3.98 -7.03 -5.18
CA LEU A 95 5.17 -7.85 -5.45
C LEU A 95 5.34 -9.00 -4.44
N ASP A 96 4.55 -9.00 -3.36
CA ASP A 96 4.57 -10.01 -2.30
C ASP A 96 3.29 -10.84 -2.22
N ALA A 97 2.31 -10.56 -3.07
CA ALA A 97 1.12 -11.40 -3.22
C ALA A 97 1.52 -12.77 -3.81
N HIS A 98 1.77 -13.73 -2.93
CA HIS A 98 1.52 -15.13 -3.26
C HIS A 98 0.00 -15.32 -3.39
N ASP A 99 -0.45 -16.06 -4.41
CA ASP A 99 -1.83 -16.53 -4.53
C ASP A 99 -2.34 -17.06 -3.19
N GLY A 100 -3.14 -16.26 -2.48
CA GLY A 100 -3.50 -16.58 -1.10
C GLY A 100 -4.12 -15.40 -0.38
N HIS A 101 -5.36 -15.08 -0.73
CA HIS A 101 -6.29 -14.64 0.30
C HIS A 101 -6.27 -15.67 1.42
N ASP A 102 -5.77 -15.30 2.60
CA ASP A 102 -6.20 -15.92 3.85
C ASP A 102 -6.15 -14.86 4.95
N HIS A 103 -7.34 -14.28 5.14
CA HIS A 103 -7.95 -13.76 6.36
C HIS A 103 -7.25 -12.67 7.18
#